data_AF-A0A2I0MKF6-F1
#
_entry.id   AF-A0A2I0MKF6-F1
#
_cell.length_a   1.000
_cell.length_b   1.000
_cell.length_c   1.000
_cell.angle_alpha   90.00
_cell.angle_beta   90.00
_cell.angle_gamma   90.00
#
_symmetry.space_group_name_H-M   'P 1'
#
loop_
_entity.id
_entity.type
_entity.pdbx_description
1 polymer ?
#
loop_
_entity_poly.entity_id
_entity_poly.type
_entity_poly.pdbx_seq_one_letter_code
_entity_poly.pdbx_strand_id
1 'polypeptide(L)'
;MWVERSSEELSPADCSRESPVNGTPAMEQMAKPLLKANPLSARHLTPVAIKVLHPGLVHQVQMDLFLMKMGSHIIGLLPGFKWLSLTEIVEEFEKLMIQQIDLRYEARNLERFRQNFLDVDFVKFPVPLWPLVTTDVLVETFEESEPISRYLHAEIATELRQRLAKMGMDMLLKMVFVDNFVHADLHPGNILVQGTAHLGTSCKEQTAIVDLCDTLVVEVQPPLRRLCLVLLDAGIVAELQSTDLQNFRAVFTAVVQGQ
;
A
#
# COMPACT_ATOMS: atom_id res chain seq x y z
N MET A 1 -5.72 -10.34 9.84
CA MET A 1 -5.61 -10.21 11.32
C MET A 1 -4.22 -9.67 11.59
N TRP A 2 -4.11 -8.36 11.75
CA TRP A 2 -2.83 -7.63 11.69
C TRP A 2 -2.33 -7.35 13.10
N VAL A 3 -1.06 -7.67 13.36
CA VAL A 3 -0.36 -7.25 14.58
C VAL A 3 0.48 -6.04 14.22
N GLU A 4 0.01 -4.88 14.66
CA GLU A 4 0.75 -3.63 14.65
C GLU A 4 1.73 -3.66 15.83
N ARG A 5 3.04 -3.63 15.56
CA ARG A 5 4.05 -3.47 16.61
C ARG A 5 4.56 -2.04 16.54
N SER A 6 4.00 -1.20 17.42
CA SER A 6 4.50 0.14 17.68
C SER A 6 5.93 0.07 18.20
N SER A 7 6.82 0.84 17.61
CA SER A 7 8.20 1.02 18.04
C SER A 7 8.22 1.62 19.45
N GLU A 8 8.52 0.82 20.46
CA GLU A 8 8.88 1.32 21.79
C GLU A 8 10.27 1.97 21.76
N GLU A 9 10.35 3.07 22.50
CA GLU A 9 11.44 4.03 22.60
C GLU A 9 12.79 3.39 22.97
N LEU A 10 13.82 3.58 22.13
CA LEU A 10 15.20 3.34 22.52
C LEU A 10 15.84 4.67 22.92
N SER A 11 15.78 5.01 24.20
CA SER A 11 16.46 6.16 24.81
C SER A 11 17.97 5.89 24.97
N PRO A 12 18.87 6.86 24.69
CA PRO A 12 20.31 6.68 24.84
C PRO A 12 20.77 7.26 26.18
N ALA A 13 20.88 6.44 27.22
CA ALA A 13 21.62 6.80 28.43
C ALA A 13 21.99 5.54 29.22
N ASP A 14 23.28 5.18 29.23
CA ASP A 14 24.05 5.11 30.47
C ASP A 14 25.53 4.85 30.18
N CYS A 15 26.33 5.88 30.42
CA CYS A 15 27.79 5.80 30.47
C CYS A 15 28.17 6.01 31.93
N SER A 16 28.57 4.95 32.65
CA SER A 16 29.29 5.07 33.92
C SER A 16 29.97 3.77 34.35
N ARG A 17 31.31 3.83 34.33
CA ARG A 17 32.25 3.33 35.37
C ARG A 17 32.27 1.84 35.71
N GLU A 18 33.31 1.16 35.25
CA GLU A 18 34.10 0.25 36.09
C GLU A 18 35.60 0.41 35.79
N SER A 19 36.43 0.34 36.84
CA SER A 19 37.90 0.52 36.85
C SER A 19 38.59 -0.83 37.15
N PRO A 20 39.91 -0.98 36.86
CA PRO A 20 40.50 -2.23 36.40
C PRO A 20 41.21 -3.04 37.49
N VAL A 21 41.44 -4.35 37.24
CA VAL A 21 42.44 -5.14 37.97
C VAL A 21 43.32 -5.96 37.00
N ASN A 22 44.62 -5.89 37.30
CA ASN A 22 45.83 -6.31 36.59
C ASN A 22 45.98 -7.79 36.15
N GLY A 23 46.72 -7.99 35.05
CA GLY A 23 47.38 -9.26 34.68
C GLY A 23 47.96 -9.28 33.25
N THR A 24 49.21 -8.84 33.07
CA THR A 24 50.08 -8.84 31.85
C THR A 24 50.55 -10.24 31.36
N PRO A 25 51.28 -10.39 30.22
CA PRO A 25 51.37 -9.59 28.97
C PRO A 25 51.41 -10.42 27.64
N ALA A 26 51.50 -9.68 26.52
CA ALA A 26 52.18 -10.00 25.25
C ALA A 26 51.43 -10.74 24.12
N MET A 27 50.99 -9.96 23.12
CA MET A 27 51.50 -10.04 21.74
C MET A 27 51.08 -8.76 21.00
N GLU A 28 52.05 -7.87 20.88
CA GLU A 28 52.03 -6.66 20.08
C GLU A 28 52.24 -7.01 18.61
N GLN A 29 51.33 -6.61 17.72
CA GLN A 29 51.67 -6.38 16.33
C GLN A 29 50.73 -5.40 15.62
N MET A 30 51.28 -4.20 15.43
CA MET A 30 51.11 -3.26 14.31
C MET A 30 49.73 -2.68 13.98
N ALA A 31 49.57 -1.44 14.43
CA ALA A 31 48.67 -0.43 13.91
C ALA A 31 48.79 -0.23 12.38
N LYS A 32 47.63 -0.09 11.72
CA LYS A 32 47.49 0.59 10.42
C LYS A 32 46.49 1.75 10.59
N PRO A 33 46.69 2.87 9.86
CA PRO A 33 46.19 4.16 10.26
C PRO A 33 44.68 4.30 10.04
N LEU A 34 44.08 5.05 10.97
CA LEU A 34 42.72 5.57 10.95
C LEU A 34 42.36 6.10 9.56
N LEU A 35 41.52 5.36 8.84
CA LEU A 35 40.65 5.95 7.84
C LEU A 35 39.77 6.93 8.61
N LYS A 36 40.07 8.23 8.48
CA LYS A 36 39.11 9.31 8.72
C LYS A 36 37.85 8.93 7.95
N ALA A 37 36.89 8.31 8.64
CA ALA A 37 35.56 8.16 8.12
C ALA A 37 35.07 9.58 7.87
N ASN A 38 34.94 9.94 6.59
CA ASN A 38 34.10 11.05 6.18
C ASN A 38 32.81 10.94 6.99
N PRO A 39 32.29 12.00 7.62
CA PRO A 39 30.93 11.98 8.14
C PRO A 39 30.03 11.74 6.93
N LEU A 40 29.69 10.46 6.74
CA LEU A 40 28.84 9.95 5.70
C LEU A 40 27.61 10.84 5.67
N SER A 41 27.31 11.38 4.49
CA SER A 41 26.03 11.97 4.13
C SER A 41 24.94 11.34 4.99
N ALA A 42 24.25 12.14 5.80
CA ALA A 42 23.17 11.68 6.66
C ALA A 42 22.36 10.64 5.89
N ARG A 43 22.47 9.37 6.30
CA ARG A 43 21.87 8.26 5.56
C ARG A 43 20.37 8.55 5.53
N HIS A 44 19.85 8.92 4.36
CA HIS A 44 18.43 9.20 4.20
C HIS A 44 17.69 7.88 4.42
N LEU A 45 17.07 7.73 5.58
CA LEU A 45 16.25 6.57 5.91
C LEU A 45 14.89 6.78 5.24
N THR A 46 14.54 5.88 4.32
CA THR A 46 13.21 5.86 3.71
C THR A 46 12.33 4.91 4.51
N PRO A 47 11.18 5.37 5.04
CA PRO A 47 10.25 4.50 5.74
C PRO A 47 9.64 3.49 4.75
N VAL A 48 9.47 2.25 5.20
CA VAL A 48 8.96 1.14 4.39
C VAL A 48 7.86 0.38 5.12
N ALA A 49 6.90 -0.14 4.36
CA ALA A 49 5.95 -1.12 4.83
C ALA A 49 6.44 -2.52 4.45
N ILE A 50 6.33 -3.47 5.39
CA ILE A 50 6.73 -4.87 5.18
C ILE A 50 5.51 -5.76 5.41
N LYS A 51 4.96 -6.27 4.31
CA LYS A 51 3.90 -7.29 4.32
C LYS A 51 4.54 -8.67 4.40
N VAL A 52 4.09 -9.49 5.34
CA VAL A 52 4.60 -10.84 5.56
C VAL A 52 3.44 -11.82 5.58
N LEU A 53 3.56 -12.90 4.82
CA LEU A 53 2.60 -13.99 4.79
C LEU A 53 2.65 -14.76 6.11
N HIS A 54 1.48 -15.10 6.68
CA HIS A 54 1.44 -15.87 7.92
C HIS A 54 2.09 -17.26 7.74
N PRO A 55 2.97 -17.70 8.65
CA PRO A 55 3.59 -19.02 8.58
C PRO A 55 2.54 -20.14 8.49
N GLY A 56 2.73 -21.09 7.59
CA GLY A 56 1.82 -22.23 7.39
C GLY A 56 0.55 -21.94 6.59
N LEU A 57 0.26 -20.67 6.23
CA LEU A 57 -0.92 -20.30 5.46
C LEU A 57 -0.97 -21.01 4.09
N VAL A 58 0.17 -21.08 3.40
CA VAL A 58 0.28 -21.77 2.10
C VAL A 58 -0.18 -23.23 2.21
N HIS A 59 0.26 -23.93 3.25
CA HIS A 59 -0.10 -25.33 3.46
C HIS A 59 -1.58 -25.49 3.79
N GLN A 60 -2.12 -24.61 4.63
CA GLN A 60 -3.54 -24.61 4.97
C GLN A 60 -4.42 -24.38 3.72
N VAL A 61 -4.10 -23.36 2.92
CA VAL A 61 -4.84 -23.06 1.69
C VAL A 61 -4.76 -24.22 0.70
N GLN A 62 -3.59 -24.85 0.56
CA GLN A 62 -3.45 -26.04 -0.30
C GLN A 62 -4.31 -27.21 0.17
N MET A 63 -4.39 -27.45 1.49
CA MET A 63 -5.26 -28.47 2.05
C MET A 63 -6.74 -28.17 1.80
N ASP A 64 -7.17 -26.93 2.02
CA ASP A 64 -8.54 -26.51 1.80
C ASP A 64 -8.96 -26.65 0.33
N LEU A 65 -8.10 -26.22 -0.60
CA LEU A 65 -8.34 -26.38 -2.03
C LEU A 65 -8.40 -27.86 -2.46
N PHE A 66 -7.55 -28.71 -1.88
CA PHE A 66 -7.60 -30.14 -2.12
C PHE A 66 -8.93 -30.75 -1.67
N LEU A 67 -9.39 -30.42 -0.46
CA LEU A 67 -10.68 -30.88 0.07
C LEU A 67 -11.86 -30.36 -0.76
N MET A 68 -11.83 -29.10 -1.19
CA MET A 68 -12.85 -28.51 -2.06
C MET A 68 -12.94 -29.23 -3.40
N LYS A 69 -11.81 -29.55 -4.04
CA LYS A 69 -11.77 -30.33 -5.29
C LYS A 69 -12.33 -31.74 -5.11
N MET A 70 -11.94 -32.42 -4.03
CA MET A 70 -12.50 -33.74 -3.72
C MET A 70 -14.02 -33.66 -3.53
N GLY A 71 -14.50 -32.68 -2.77
CA GLY A 71 -15.92 -32.43 -2.54
C GLY A 71 -16.68 -32.11 -3.83
N SER A 72 -16.13 -31.27 -4.71
CA SER A 72 -16.77 -30.91 -5.97
C SER A 72 -16.93 -32.12 -6.89
N HIS A 73 -15.93 -33.00 -6.96
CA HIS A 73 -16.03 -34.25 -7.72
C HIS A 73 -17.11 -35.19 -7.15
N ILE A 74 -17.17 -35.36 -5.83
CA ILE A 74 -18.16 -36.22 -5.17
C ILE A 74 -19.59 -35.69 -5.44
N ILE A 75 -19.81 -34.39 -5.26
CA ILE A 75 -21.11 -33.76 -5.49
C ILE A 75 -21.49 -33.83 -6.98
N GLY A 76 -20.52 -33.68 -7.89
CA GLY A 76 -20.74 -33.80 -9.34
C GLY A 76 -21.24 -35.17 -9.80
N LEU A 77 -21.01 -36.23 -9.01
CA LEU A 77 -21.53 -37.57 -9.25
C LEU A 77 -22.99 -37.73 -8.81
N LEU A 78 -23.52 -36.83 -7.97
CA LEU A 78 -24.90 -36.88 -7.51
C LEU A 78 -25.87 -36.38 -8.62
N PRO A 79 -26.97 -37.11 -8.87
CA PRO A 79 -27.99 -36.67 -9.82
C PRO A 79 -28.63 -35.36 -9.34
N GLY A 80 -28.74 -34.37 -10.24
CA GLY A 80 -29.37 -33.07 -9.96
C GLY A 80 -28.42 -31.91 -9.62
N PHE A 81 -27.11 -32.16 -9.44
CA PHE A 81 -26.13 -31.10 -9.10
C PHE A 81 -25.18 -30.72 -10.25
N LYS A 82 -25.29 -31.38 -11.41
CA LYS A 82 -24.44 -31.12 -12.59
C LYS A 82 -24.56 -29.70 -13.16
N TRP A 83 -25.69 -29.02 -12.93
CA TRP A 83 -25.91 -27.65 -13.41
C TRP A 83 -25.13 -26.59 -12.62
N LEU A 84 -24.57 -26.95 -11.46
CA LEU A 84 -23.82 -26.02 -10.61
C LEU A 84 -22.35 -25.86 -11.03
N SER A 85 -21.85 -26.67 -11.98
CA SER A 85 -20.45 -26.63 -12.45
C SER A 85 -19.40 -26.47 -11.32
N LEU A 86 -19.61 -27.13 -10.18
CA LEU A 86 -18.81 -26.89 -8.96
C LEU A 86 -17.32 -27.08 -9.18
N THR A 87 -16.92 -28.04 -10.03
CA THR A 87 -15.51 -28.26 -10.37
C THR A 87 -14.88 -27.04 -11.04
N GLU A 88 -15.57 -26.43 -12.02
CA GLU A 88 -15.10 -25.23 -12.71
C GLU A 88 -14.98 -24.05 -11.74
N ILE A 89 -15.96 -23.89 -10.84
CA ILE A 89 -15.94 -22.85 -9.80
C ILE A 89 -14.73 -23.03 -8.87
N VAL A 90 -14.46 -24.25 -8.43
CA VAL A 90 -13.31 -24.54 -7.54
C VAL A 90 -11.98 -24.31 -8.26
N GLU A 91 -11.88 -24.63 -9.55
CA GLU A 91 -10.68 -24.36 -10.35
C GLU A 91 -10.40 -22.86 -10.50
N GLU A 92 -11.44 -22.04 -10.73
CA GLU A 92 -11.28 -20.58 -10.76
C GLU A 92 -10.94 -20.02 -9.38
N PHE A 93 -11.57 -20.54 -8.32
CA PHE A 93 -11.24 -20.15 -6.95
C PHE A 93 -9.80 -20.47 -6.57
N GLU A 94 -9.28 -21.65 -6.96
CA GLU A 94 -7.87 -22.01 -6.76
C GLU A 94 -6.92 -21.00 -7.39
N LYS A 95 -7.16 -20.60 -8.66
CA LYS A 95 -6.32 -19.61 -9.35
C LYS A 95 -6.27 -18.29 -8.58
N LEU A 96 -7.43 -17.82 -8.09
CA LEU A 96 -7.53 -16.61 -7.29
C LEU A 96 -6.76 -16.75 -5.96
N MET A 97 -6.93 -17.87 -5.26
CA MET A 97 -6.25 -18.11 -3.97
C MET A 97 -4.74 -18.23 -4.11
N ILE A 98 -4.23 -18.84 -5.18
CA ILE A 98 -2.79 -18.91 -5.44
C ILE A 98 -2.19 -17.50 -5.61
N GLN A 99 -2.91 -16.60 -6.29
CA GLN A 99 -2.46 -15.21 -6.44
C GLN A 99 -2.43 -14.46 -5.10
N GLN A 100 -3.35 -14.77 -4.17
CA GLN A 100 -3.40 -14.15 -2.85
C GLN A 100 -2.27 -14.60 -1.90
N ILE A 101 -1.73 -15.81 -2.08
CA ILE A 101 -0.68 -16.36 -1.21
C ILE A 101 0.74 -16.18 -1.76
N ASP A 102 0.89 -15.46 -2.87
CA ASP A 102 2.19 -15.12 -3.46
C ASP A 102 2.28 -13.59 -3.67
N LEU A 103 2.96 -12.93 -2.73
CA LEU A 103 3.06 -11.47 -2.66
C LEU A 103 3.78 -10.84 -3.86
N ARG A 104 4.43 -11.64 -4.72
CA ARG A 104 5.01 -11.16 -5.98
C ARG A 104 3.93 -10.72 -6.97
N TYR A 105 2.73 -11.29 -6.91
CA TYR A 105 1.60 -10.85 -7.75
C TYR A 105 1.18 -9.44 -7.35
N GLU A 106 0.99 -9.18 -6.06
CA GLU A 106 0.68 -7.85 -5.55
C GLU A 106 1.75 -6.82 -5.96
N ALA A 107 3.04 -7.15 -5.81
CA ALA A 107 4.13 -6.26 -6.22
C ALA A 107 4.08 -5.90 -7.72
N ARG A 108 3.76 -6.88 -8.59
CA ARG A 108 3.63 -6.63 -10.04
C ARG A 108 2.39 -5.80 -10.35
N ASN A 109 1.29 -6.04 -9.64
CA ASN A 109 0.06 -5.27 -9.79
C ASN A 109 0.29 -3.81 -9.39
N LEU A 110 0.97 -3.55 -8.27
CA LEU A 110 1.38 -2.21 -7.85
C LEU A 110 2.21 -1.51 -8.92
N GLU A 111 3.20 -2.19 -9.50
CA GLU A 111 4.01 -1.61 -10.57
C GLU A 111 3.18 -1.24 -11.80
N ARG A 112 2.24 -2.11 -12.22
CA ARG A 112 1.33 -1.82 -13.33
C ARG A 112 0.40 -0.66 -13.00
N PHE A 113 -0.16 -0.59 -11.80
CA PHE A 113 -0.98 0.53 -11.37
C PHE A 113 -0.19 1.85 -11.37
N ARG A 114 1.06 1.85 -10.87
CA ARG A 114 1.93 3.03 -10.93
C ARG A 114 2.13 3.50 -12.36
N GLN A 115 2.39 2.58 -13.30
CA GLN A 115 2.56 2.89 -14.72
C GLN A 115 1.28 3.46 -15.34
N ASN A 116 0.14 2.84 -15.05
CA ASN A 116 -1.16 3.30 -15.54
C ASN A 116 -1.51 4.70 -15.04
N PHE A 117 -1.06 5.09 -13.84
CA PHE A 117 -1.42 6.37 -13.21
C PHE A 117 -0.29 7.42 -13.25
N LEU A 118 0.73 7.26 -14.09
CA LEU A 118 1.85 8.21 -14.20
C LEU A 118 1.41 9.65 -14.57
N ASP A 119 0.30 9.79 -15.30
CA ASP A 119 -0.27 11.05 -15.75
C ASP A 119 -1.38 11.60 -14.83
N VAL A 120 -1.63 10.94 -13.69
CA VAL A 120 -2.71 11.29 -12.76
C VAL A 120 -2.13 11.79 -11.43
N ASP A 121 -2.07 13.11 -11.28
CA ASP A 121 -1.47 13.77 -10.10
C ASP A 121 -2.19 13.50 -8.75
N PHE A 122 -3.42 12.99 -8.77
CA PHE A 122 -4.27 12.82 -7.58
C PHE A 122 -4.42 11.36 -7.12
N VAL A 123 -3.73 10.41 -7.76
CA VAL A 123 -3.72 8.99 -7.37
C VAL A 123 -2.28 8.51 -7.25
N LYS A 124 -1.99 7.74 -6.20
CA LYS A 124 -0.67 7.19 -5.94
C LYS A 124 -0.77 5.74 -5.46
N PHE A 125 0.25 4.95 -5.78
CA PHE A 125 0.45 3.60 -5.29
C PHE A 125 1.85 3.48 -4.64
N PRO A 126 2.03 2.67 -3.59
CA PRO A 126 3.35 2.36 -3.03
C PRO A 126 4.35 1.87 -4.08
N VAL A 127 5.65 2.08 -3.85
CA VAL A 127 6.73 1.54 -4.70
C VAL A 127 7.18 0.20 -4.12
N PRO A 128 6.99 -0.95 -4.80
CA PRO A 128 7.64 -2.20 -4.40
C PRO A 128 9.17 -2.09 -4.51
N LEU A 129 9.89 -2.56 -3.49
CA LEU A 129 11.35 -2.43 -3.41
C LEU A 129 12.05 -3.73 -3.79
N TRP A 130 12.43 -3.88 -5.06
CA TRP A 130 13.23 -5.01 -5.52
C TRP A 130 14.72 -4.85 -5.11
N PRO A 131 15.42 -5.93 -4.69
CA PRO A 131 15.04 -7.36 -4.69
C PRO A 131 14.42 -7.86 -3.37
N LEU A 132 13.85 -6.98 -2.53
CA LEU A 132 13.29 -7.35 -1.21
C LEU A 132 11.87 -7.94 -1.28
N VAL A 133 11.38 -8.26 -2.48
CA VAL A 133 10.08 -8.88 -2.72
C VAL A 133 10.28 -10.37 -3.01
N THR A 134 9.66 -11.22 -2.21
CA THR A 134 9.63 -12.68 -2.31
C THR A 134 8.18 -13.18 -2.37
N THR A 135 7.98 -14.50 -2.41
CA THR A 135 6.63 -15.10 -2.35
C THR A 135 5.88 -14.78 -1.07
N ASP A 136 6.61 -14.65 0.04
CA ASP A 136 6.10 -14.55 1.40
C ASP A 136 6.37 -13.19 2.05
N VAL A 137 7.16 -12.32 1.41
CA VAL A 137 7.45 -10.96 1.89
C VAL A 137 7.32 -9.94 0.75
N LEU A 138 6.61 -8.84 0.99
CA LEU A 138 6.57 -7.67 0.13
C LEU A 138 7.02 -6.44 0.90
N VAL A 139 8.14 -5.86 0.49
CA VAL A 139 8.63 -4.57 0.99
C VAL A 139 8.26 -3.48 0.00
N GLU A 140 7.60 -2.42 0.47
CA GLU A 140 7.17 -1.27 -0.33
C GLU A 140 7.36 0.06 0.41
N THR A 141 7.25 1.20 -0.30
CA THR A 141 7.30 2.51 0.36
C THR A 141 6.18 2.68 1.36
N PHE A 142 6.50 3.23 2.53
CA PHE A 142 5.48 3.61 3.49
C PHE A 142 4.82 4.93 3.08
N GLU A 143 3.49 4.97 3.17
CA GLU A 143 2.69 6.13 2.77
C GLU A 143 2.02 6.76 3.98
N GLU A 144 2.55 7.89 4.45
CA GLU A 144 1.96 8.68 5.55
C GLU A 144 0.65 9.32 5.09
N SER A 145 -0.49 8.73 5.47
CA SER A 145 -1.83 9.12 5.03
C SER A 145 -2.90 8.64 6.03
N GLU A 146 -4.12 9.19 5.92
CA GLU A 146 -5.26 8.76 6.75
C GLU A 146 -6.26 7.93 5.94
N PRO A 147 -6.92 6.92 6.51
CA PRO A 147 -7.91 6.12 5.77
C PRO A 147 -9.09 6.99 5.32
N ILE A 148 -9.61 6.72 4.12
CA ILE A 148 -10.71 7.50 3.53
C ILE A 148 -11.97 7.47 4.40
N SER A 149 -12.14 6.43 5.22
CA SER A 149 -13.27 6.29 6.15
C SER A 149 -13.41 7.47 7.10
N ARG A 150 -12.30 8.13 7.51
CA ARG A 150 -12.34 9.36 8.33
C ARG A 150 -13.06 10.53 7.65
N TYR A 151 -13.12 10.51 6.32
CA TYR A 151 -13.69 11.58 5.50
C TYR A 151 -15.13 11.32 5.06
N LEU A 152 -15.72 10.19 5.46
CA LEU A 152 -17.08 9.80 5.07
C LEU A 152 -18.16 10.35 6.02
N HIS A 153 -17.78 10.89 7.18
CA HIS A 153 -18.70 11.42 8.18
C HIS A 153 -19.27 12.79 7.80
N ALA A 154 -20.49 13.07 8.27
CA ALA A 154 -21.22 14.31 7.95
C ALA A 154 -20.60 15.59 8.55
N GLU A 155 -19.74 15.45 9.55
CA GLU A 155 -19.04 16.57 10.20
C GLU A 155 -17.90 17.15 9.36
N ILE A 156 -17.48 16.41 8.31
CA ILE A 156 -16.44 16.84 7.37
C ILE A 156 -17.04 17.81 6.35
N ALA A 157 -16.26 18.82 5.96
CA ALA A 157 -16.66 19.80 4.96
C ALA A 157 -17.21 19.12 3.69
N THR A 158 -18.45 19.45 3.32
CA THR A 158 -19.15 18.87 2.16
C THR A 158 -18.33 18.95 0.88
N GLU A 159 -17.60 20.04 0.69
CA GLU A 159 -16.76 20.24 -0.50
C GLU A 159 -15.58 19.27 -0.56
N LEU A 160 -14.92 18.99 0.57
CA LEU A 160 -13.84 17.99 0.62
C LEU A 160 -14.38 16.60 0.26
N ARG A 161 -15.53 16.22 0.82
CA ARG A 161 -16.18 14.94 0.52
C ARG A 161 -16.56 14.82 -0.96
N GLN A 162 -17.08 15.90 -1.56
CA GLN A 162 -17.40 15.93 -3.00
C GLN A 162 -16.14 15.81 -3.87
N ARG A 163 -15.05 16.48 -3.49
CA ARG A 163 -13.76 16.37 -4.20
C ARG A 163 -13.20 14.95 -4.12
N LEU A 164 -13.21 14.33 -2.94
CA LEU A 164 -12.78 12.93 -2.77
C LEU A 164 -13.65 11.96 -3.56
N ALA A 165 -14.99 12.15 -3.56
CA ALA A 165 -15.90 11.33 -4.33
C ALA A 165 -15.64 11.48 -5.85
N LYS A 166 -15.41 12.69 -6.33
CA LYS A 166 -15.05 12.94 -7.73
C LYS A 166 -13.72 12.25 -8.10
N MET A 167 -12.69 12.40 -7.27
CA MET A 167 -11.40 11.73 -7.48
C MET A 167 -11.53 10.21 -7.50
N GLY A 168 -12.28 9.63 -6.57
CA GLY A 168 -12.51 8.19 -6.53
C GLY A 168 -13.28 7.68 -7.74
N MET A 169 -14.29 8.42 -8.20
CA MET A 169 -15.03 8.11 -9.42
C MET A 169 -14.15 8.20 -10.66
N ASP A 170 -13.39 9.29 -10.83
CA ASP A 170 -12.48 9.48 -11.97
C ASP A 170 -11.42 8.34 -12.02
N MET A 171 -10.87 7.98 -10.86
CA MET A 171 -9.94 6.86 -10.71
C MET A 171 -10.57 5.52 -11.11
N LEU A 172 -11.77 5.20 -10.59
CA LEU A 172 -12.48 3.95 -10.90
C LEU A 172 -12.82 3.84 -12.39
N LEU A 173 -13.34 4.92 -12.97
CA LEU A 173 -13.68 4.98 -14.39
C LEU A 173 -12.43 4.80 -15.25
N LYS A 174 -11.29 5.40 -14.88
CA LYS A 174 -10.03 5.19 -15.59
C LYS A 174 -9.61 3.71 -15.54
N MET A 175 -9.61 3.09 -14.37
CA MET A 175 -9.26 1.66 -14.22
C MET A 175 -10.11 0.75 -15.11
N VAL A 176 -11.42 0.98 -15.13
CA VAL A 176 -12.38 0.17 -15.89
C VAL A 176 -12.28 0.46 -17.39
N PHE A 177 -12.41 1.72 -17.78
CA PHE A 177 -12.65 2.09 -19.18
C PHE A 177 -11.38 2.45 -19.95
N VAL A 178 -10.32 2.90 -19.30
CA VAL A 178 -9.07 3.28 -19.96
C VAL A 178 -8.08 2.13 -19.88
N ASP A 179 -7.82 1.65 -18.66
CA ASP A 179 -6.74 0.72 -18.39
C ASP A 179 -7.15 -0.75 -18.53
N ASN A 180 -8.45 -1.05 -18.41
CA ASN A 180 -8.98 -2.41 -18.27
C ASN A 180 -8.21 -3.22 -17.22
N PHE A 181 -7.85 -2.56 -16.13
CA PHE A 181 -7.09 -3.14 -15.02
C PHE A 181 -7.62 -2.54 -13.73
N VAL A 182 -8.50 -3.29 -13.07
CA VAL A 182 -9.31 -2.80 -11.96
C VAL A 182 -8.79 -3.37 -10.66
N HIS A 183 -8.57 -2.49 -9.69
CA HIS A 183 -8.34 -2.90 -8.30
C HIS A 183 -9.64 -3.49 -7.76
N ALA A 184 -9.68 -4.80 -7.54
CA ALA A 184 -10.92 -5.50 -7.23
C ALA A 184 -11.35 -5.36 -5.76
N ASP A 185 -10.43 -4.92 -4.88
CA ASP A 185 -10.73 -4.69 -3.45
C ASP A 185 -10.49 -3.23 -3.02
N LEU A 186 -11.38 -2.34 -3.43
CA LEU A 186 -11.38 -0.93 -3.03
C LEU A 186 -12.11 -0.69 -1.69
N HIS A 187 -11.89 -1.57 -0.71
CA HIS A 187 -12.41 -1.36 0.63
C HIS A 187 -11.86 -0.04 1.24
N PRO A 188 -12.63 0.72 2.05
CA PRO A 188 -12.16 1.98 2.64
C PRO A 188 -10.86 1.91 3.46
N GLY A 189 -10.45 0.71 3.90
CA GLY A 189 -9.16 0.48 4.55
C GLY A 189 -7.95 0.52 3.61
N ASN A 190 -8.16 0.25 2.32
CA ASN A 190 -7.12 0.22 1.28
C ASN A 190 -7.01 1.54 0.52
N ILE A 191 -7.85 2.53 0.85
CA ILE A 191 -7.84 3.86 0.24
C ILE A 191 -7.46 4.85 1.33
N LEU A 192 -6.27 5.45 1.20
CA LEU A 192 -5.83 6.53 2.07
C LEU A 192 -5.96 7.88 1.37
N VAL A 193 -6.00 8.93 2.18
CA VAL A 193 -6.09 10.32 1.76
C VAL A 193 -4.87 11.06 2.30
N GLN A 194 -4.17 11.74 1.39
CA GLN A 194 -3.02 12.58 1.70
C GLN A 194 -3.28 14.04 1.33
N GLY A 195 -2.66 14.98 2.05
CA GLY A 195 -2.72 16.41 1.73
C GLY A 195 -3.87 17.18 2.40
N THR A 196 -4.52 16.61 3.41
CA THR A 196 -5.66 17.23 4.12
C THR A 196 -5.25 18.18 5.24
N ALA A 197 -3.98 18.17 5.66
CA ALA A 197 -3.45 18.99 6.75
C ALA A 197 -3.71 20.51 6.58
N HIS A 198 -3.82 21.00 5.34
CA HIS A 198 -4.09 22.42 5.06
C HIS A 198 -5.60 22.75 4.89
N LEU A 199 -6.46 21.74 4.77
CA LEU A 199 -7.91 21.93 4.61
C LEU A 199 -8.65 22.05 5.96
N GLY A 200 -8.05 21.58 7.05
CA GLY A 200 -8.59 21.70 8.41
C GLY A 200 -8.40 23.07 9.06
N THR A 201 -7.50 23.92 8.53
CA THR A 201 -7.27 25.28 9.03
C THR A 201 -8.10 26.32 8.28
N SER A 202 -9.43 26.16 8.27
CA SER A 202 -10.34 27.29 8.06
C SER A 202 -10.80 27.82 9.43
N CYS A 203 -9.87 28.43 10.17
CA CYS A 203 -10.09 29.46 11.20
C CYS A 203 -8.84 29.63 12.07
N LYS A 204 -7.90 30.46 11.59
CA LYS A 204 -7.02 31.39 12.31
C LYS A 204 -5.85 31.69 11.38
N GLU A 205 -6.07 32.60 10.44
CA GLU A 205 -5.00 33.49 10.03
C GLU A 205 -4.57 34.25 11.28
N GLN A 206 -3.57 33.72 11.97
CA GLN A 206 -2.86 34.44 12.99
C GLN A 206 -1.41 34.45 12.53
N THR A 207 -1.11 35.41 11.67
CA THR A 207 0.22 35.90 11.37
C THR A 207 0.82 36.39 12.71
N ALA A 208 1.35 35.46 13.50
CA ALA A 208 2.08 35.79 14.71
C ALA A 208 3.48 36.20 14.28
N ILE A 209 3.63 37.50 13.98
CA ILE A 209 4.93 38.15 13.91
C ILE A 209 5.45 38.18 15.35
N VAL A 210 6.32 37.24 15.71
CA VAL A 210 7.06 37.28 16.97
C VAL A 210 8.38 37.99 16.70
N ASP A 211 8.46 39.26 17.10
CA ASP A 211 9.69 40.03 17.11
C ASP A 211 10.54 39.59 18.32
N LEU A 212 11.54 38.75 18.05
CA LEU A 212 12.63 38.49 18.98
C LEU A 212 13.94 38.37 18.19
N CYS A 213 14.57 39.52 17.95
CA CYS A 213 15.97 39.69 17.56
C CYS A 213 16.43 38.91 16.29
N ASP A 214 16.44 39.62 15.16
CA ASP A 214 17.35 39.44 14.01
C ASP A 214 17.44 38.08 13.30
N THR A 215 16.47 37.18 13.47
CA THR A 215 16.33 36.01 12.58
C THR A 215 14.92 35.95 11.98
N LEU A 216 14.79 36.37 10.72
CA LEU A 216 13.60 36.08 9.91
C LEU A 216 13.57 34.56 9.64
N VAL A 217 12.92 33.81 10.52
CA VAL A 217 12.47 32.46 10.19
C VAL A 217 11.24 32.63 9.30
N VAL A 218 11.46 32.73 7.98
CA VAL A 218 10.40 32.47 7.02
C VAL A 218 10.08 31.00 7.19
N GLU A 219 9.01 30.69 7.92
CA GLU A 219 8.43 29.36 7.92
C GLU A 219 7.94 29.13 6.49
N VAL A 220 8.82 28.50 5.68
CA VAL A 220 8.48 28.09 4.33
C VAL A 220 7.41 27.04 4.50
N GLN A 221 6.15 27.47 4.40
CA GLN A 221 5.02 26.55 4.31
C GLN A 221 5.38 25.56 3.19
N PRO A 222 5.46 24.25 3.49
CA PRO A 222 5.71 23.28 2.45
C PRO A 222 4.65 23.47 1.36
N PRO A 223 4.99 23.28 0.08
CA PRO A 223 4.05 23.47 -1.02
C PRO A 223 2.78 22.69 -0.69
N LEU A 224 1.62 23.35 -0.79
CA LEU A 224 0.30 22.76 -0.55
C LEU A 224 0.29 21.35 -1.15
N ARG A 225 0.36 20.32 -0.31
CA ARG A 225 0.28 18.95 -0.80
C ARG A 225 -1.09 18.82 -1.44
N ARG A 226 -1.11 18.63 -2.76
CA ARG A 226 -2.36 18.42 -3.50
C ARG A 226 -3.05 17.19 -2.91
N LEU A 227 -4.37 17.27 -2.78
CA LEU A 227 -5.18 16.17 -2.30
C LEU A 227 -4.93 14.94 -3.19
N CYS A 228 -4.57 13.81 -2.57
CA CYS A 228 -4.18 12.60 -3.28
C CYS A 228 -4.83 11.38 -2.62
N LEU A 229 -5.31 10.44 -3.44
CA LEU A 229 -5.71 9.11 -3.00
C LEU A 229 -4.52 8.17 -3.10
N VAL A 230 -4.18 7.51 -2.00
CA VAL A 230 -3.15 6.47 -1.99
C VAL A 230 -3.84 5.11 -1.90
N LEU A 231 -3.56 4.24 -2.86
CA LEU A 231 -4.22 2.96 -3.03
C LEU A 231 -3.24 1.87 -2.58
N LEU A 232 -3.64 1.12 -1.56
CA LEU A 232 -2.90 0.01 -0.98
C LEU A 232 -3.51 -1.32 -1.40
N ASP A 233 -2.76 -2.41 -1.18
CA ASP A 233 -3.25 -3.80 -1.26
C ASP A 233 -3.81 -4.19 -2.64
N ALA A 234 -2.93 -4.11 -3.65
CA ALA A 234 -3.25 -4.49 -5.03
C ALA A 234 -3.19 -6.01 -5.26
N GLY A 235 -3.52 -6.81 -4.24
CA GLY A 235 -3.46 -8.27 -4.30
C GLY A 235 -4.49 -8.87 -5.24
N ILE A 236 -5.66 -8.24 -5.39
CA ILE A 236 -6.75 -8.70 -6.25
C ILE A 236 -7.00 -7.70 -7.37
N VAL A 237 -6.92 -8.18 -8.62
CA VAL A 237 -7.18 -7.38 -9.81
C VAL A 237 -8.17 -8.08 -10.73
N ALA A 238 -8.93 -7.30 -11.49
CA ALA A 238 -9.86 -7.79 -12.49
C ALA A 238 -9.61 -7.13 -13.85
N GLU A 239 -9.71 -7.93 -14.91
CA GLU A 239 -9.60 -7.48 -16.31
C GLU A 239 -10.73 -8.13 -17.11
N LEU A 240 -11.32 -7.37 -18.03
CA LEU A 240 -12.26 -7.93 -19.00
C LEU A 240 -11.52 -8.49 -20.20
N GLN A 241 -12.06 -9.55 -20.81
CA GLN A 241 -11.59 -9.98 -22.12
C GLN A 241 -11.82 -8.88 -23.16
N SER A 242 -11.03 -8.84 -24.22
CA SER A 242 -11.08 -7.77 -25.22
C SER A 242 -12.46 -7.61 -25.87
N THR A 243 -13.17 -8.71 -26.09
CA THR A 243 -14.55 -8.71 -26.62
C THR A 243 -15.53 -8.12 -25.61
N ASP A 244 -15.43 -8.51 -24.35
CA ASP A 244 -16.32 -8.06 -23.29
C ASP A 244 -16.10 -6.58 -22.98
N LEU A 245 -14.84 -6.13 -23.00
CA LEU A 245 -14.50 -4.71 -22.85
C LEU A 245 -15.10 -3.87 -23.98
N GLN A 246 -15.04 -4.34 -25.23
CA GLN A 246 -15.63 -3.63 -26.37
C GLN A 246 -17.14 -3.54 -26.24
N ASN A 247 -17.80 -4.65 -25.88
CA ASN A 247 -19.24 -4.67 -25.66
C ASN A 247 -19.64 -3.74 -24.51
N PHE A 248 -18.89 -3.78 -23.41
CA PHE A 248 -19.13 -2.94 -22.23
C PHE A 248 -18.96 -1.45 -22.55
N ARG A 249 -17.90 -1.08 -23.26
CA ARG A 249 -17.70 0.29 -23.75
C ARG A 249 -18.82 0.74 -24.68
N ALA A 250 -19.30 -0.13 -25.58
CA ALA A 250 -20.38 0.19 -26.50
C ALA A 250 -21.70 0.46 -25.78
N VAL A 251 -22.07 -0.38 -24.81
CA VAL A 251 -23.26 -0.18 -23.98
C VAL A 251 -23.18 1.14 -23.22
N PHE A 252 -22.04 1.42 -22.58
CA PHE A 252 -21.87 2.66 -21.82
C PHE A 252 -21.93 3.90 -22.73
N THR A 253 -21.31 3.81 -23.91
CA THR A 253 -21.35 4.88 -24.92
C THR A 253 -22.77 5.13 -25.41
N ALA A 254 -23.57 4.09 -25.66
CA ALA A 254 -24.97 4.23 -26.04
C ALA A 254 -25.79 4.95 -24.96
N VAL A 255 -25.61 4.57 -23.69
CA VAL A 255 -26.29 5.23 -22.55
C VAL A 255 -25.92 6.72 -22.46
N VAL A 256 -24.64 7.05 -22.60
CA VAL A 256 -24.18 8.45 -22.55
C VAL A 256 -24.68 9.26 -23.75
N GLN A 257 -24.82 8.61 -24.92
CA GLN A 257 -25.34 9.22 -26.14
C GLN A 257 -26.88 9.26 -26.21
N GLY A 258 -27.57 8.62 -25.27
CA GLY A 258 -29.03 8.54 -25.24
C GLY A 258 -29.63 7.68 -26.36
N GLN A 259 -28.91 6.65 -26.80
CA GLN A 259 -29.35 5.67 -27.81
C GLN A 259 -30.04 4.46 -27.21
#